data_AF-A0A8T0A9L5-F1
#
_entry.id   AF-A0A8T0A9L5-F1
#
_cell.length_a   1.000
_cell.length_b   1.000
_cell.length_c   1.000
_cell.angle_alpha   90.00
_cell.angle_beta   90.00
_cell.angle_gamma   90.00
#
_symmetry.space_group_name_H-M   'P 1'
#
loop_
_entity.id
_entity.type
_entity.pdbx_description
1 polymer ?
#
loop_
_entity_poly.entity_id
_entity_poly.type
_entity_poly.pdbx_seq_one_letter_code
_entity_poly.pdbx_strand_id
1 'polypeptide(L)'
;MISWQKDGQDVLEDVELRETLPNQDGSFQKRSILKVSAEELQKHTYTCVIEHSSLEKDLVLPMEDQMEDQMEDQMEDQMEDQMED
;
A
#
# COMPACT_ATOMS: atom_id res chain seq x y z
N MET A 1 13.20 6.80 1.66
CA MET A 1 13.03 5.35 1.76
C MET A 1 11.53 5.06 1.77
N ILE A 2 11.09 3.91 1.26
CA ILE A 2 9.73 3.42 1.49
C ILE A 2 9.90 2.11 2.25
N SER A 3 9.34 2.02 3.45
CA SER A 3 9.35 0.83 4.30
C SER A 3 7.95 0.52 4.81
N TRP A 4 7.77 -0.70 5.30
CA TRP A 4 6.52 -1.16 5.88
C TRP A 4 6.75 -1.55 7.33
N GLN A 5 5.75 -1.25 8.16
CA GLN A 5 5.71 -1.68 9.55
C GLN A 5 4.46 -2.49 9.82
N LYS A 6 4.61 -3.53 10.64
CA LYS A 6 3.54 -4.35 11.23
C LYS A 6 3.58 -4.10 12.74
N ASP A 7 2.53 -3.50 13.29
CA ASP A 7 2.43 -3.10 14.70
C ASP A 7 3.65 -2.28 15.19
N GLY A 8 4.16 -1.40 14.33
CA GLY A 8 5.34 -0.56 14.60
C GLY A 8 6.70 -1.26 14.47
N GLN A 9 6.74 -2.51 14.00
CA GLN A 9 7.98 -3.24 13.71
C GLN A 9 8.22 -3.35 12.21
N ASP A 10 9.46 -3.16 11.76
CA ASP A 10 9.80 -3.20 10.34
C ASP A 10 9.54 -4.58 9.70
N VAL A 11 8.95 -4.57 8.51
CA VAL A 11 8.69 -5.74 7.67
C VAL A 11 9.68 -5.75 6.51
N LEU A 12 10.40 -6.86 6.36
CA LEU A 12 11.36 -7.07 5.26
C LEU A 12 10.91 -8.16 4.28
N GLU A 13 10.06 -9.08 4.74
CA GLU A 13 9.52 -10.17 3.93
C GLU A 13 8.30 -9.69 3.14
N ASP A 14 8.05 -10.30 1.97
CA ASP A 14 6.90 -10.02 1.12
C ASP A 14 6.73 -8.54 0.67
N VAL A 15 7.79 -7.75 0.83
CA VAL A 15 7.91 -6.38 0.32
C VAL A 15 8.59 -6.39 -1.05
N GLU A 16 7.87 -5.93 -2.07
CA GLU A 16 8.40 -5.67 -3.41
C GLU A 16 8.58 -4.15 -3.59
N LEU A 17 9.83 -3.69 -3.69
CA LEU A 17 10.15 -2.31 -4.04
C LEU A 17 10.44 -2.20 -5.54
N ARG A 18 9.62 -1.45 -6.26
CA ARG A 18 9.79 -1.23 -7.71
C ARG A 18 10.77 -0.10 -8.00
N GLU A 19 11.21 -0.08 -9.25
CA GLU A 19 12.09 0.96 -9.79
C GLU A 19 11.46 2.34 -9.67
N THR A 20 12.33 3.36 -9.60
CA THR A 20 11.90 4.76 -9.62
C THR A 20 11.76 5.19 -11.08
N LEU A 21 10.56 5.60 -11.48
CA LEU A 21 10.26 5.98 -12.86
C LEU A 21 10.05 7.51 -12.94
N PRO A 22 10.56 8.17 -13.99
CA PRO A 22 10.33 9.59 -14.19
C PRO A 22 8.92 9.85 -14.75
N ASN A 23 8.31 10.94 -14.32
CA ASN A 23 7.05 11.46 -14.83
C ASN A 23 7.30 12.58 -15.85
N GLN A 24 6.29 12.92 -16.67
CA GLN A 24 6.41 13.96 -17.72
C GLN A 24 6.57 15.37 -17.16
N ASP A 25 6.10 15.61 -15.93
CA ASP A 25 6.20 16.89 -15.23
C ASP A 25 7.57 17.09 -14.54
N GLY A 26 8.49 16.14 -14.68
CA GLY A 26 9.80 16.16 -14.05
C GLY A 26 9.82 15.62 -12.61
N SER A 27 8.68 15.16 -12.08
CA SER A 27 8.64 14.41 -10.82
C SER A 27 9.03 12.94 -11.03
N PHE A 28 9.04 12.17 -9.94
CA PHE A 28 9.31 10.74 -9.97
C PHE A 28 8.19 9.97 -9.27
N GLN A 29 7.92 8.76 -9.75
CA GLN A 29 7.09 7.79 -9.06
C GLN A 29 7.94 6.62 -8.57
N LYS A 30 7.60 6.11 -7.38
CA LYS A 30 8.19 4.90 -6.81
C LYS A 30 7.08 4.12 -6.11
N ARG A 31 7.09 2.80 -6.23
CA ARG A 31 6.06 1.93 -5.65
C ARG A 31 6.68 0.88 -4.74
N SER A 32 6.06 0.66 -3.59
CA SER A 32 6.30 -0.51 -2.75
C SER A 32 5.00 -1.27 -2.58
N ILE A 33 5.07 -2.59 -2.67
CA ILE A 33 3.92 -3.49 -2.54
C ILE A 33 4.24 -4.44 -1.40
N LEU A 34 3.41 -4.48 -0.38
CA LEU A 34 3.45 -5.50 0.67
C LEU A 34 2.33 -6.51 0.40
N LYS A 35 2.66 -7.80 0.34
CA LYS A 35 1.65 -8.86 0.24
C LYS A 35 1.27 -9.32 1.65
N VAL A 36 0.00 -9.19 1.99
CA VAL A 36 -0.55 -9.60 3.29
C VAL A 36 -1.80 -10.44 3.03
N SER A 37 -2.01 -11.50 3.81
CA SER A 37 -3.27 -12.24 3.77
C SER A 37 -4.38 -11.43 4.43
N ALA A 38 -5.64 -11.65 4.03
CA ALA A 38 -6.78 -10.98 4.65
C ALA A 38 -6.87 -11.22 6.17
N GLU A 39 -6.50 -12.42 6.64
CA GLU A 39 -6.48 -12.76 8.07
C GLU A 39 -5.42 -11.96 8.83
N GLU A 40 -4.22 -11.80 8.27
CA GLU A 40 -3.15 -11.01 8.91
C GLU A 40 -3.50 -9.53 8.91
N LEU A 41 -4.10 -9.05 7.83
CA LEU A 41 -4.53 -7.65 7.70
C LEU A 41 -5.62 -7.29 8.72
N GLN A 42 -6.50 -8.22 9.10
CA GLN A 42 -7.51 -8.00 10.14
C GLN A 42 -6.94 -8.00 11.56
N LYS A 43 -5.80 -8.66 11.78
CA LYS A 43 -5.22 -8.84 13.13
C LYS A 43 -4.19 -7.79 13.50
N HIS A 44 -3.59 -7.15 12.51
CA HIS A 44 -2.40 -6.33 12.68
C HIS A 44 -2.55 -5.01 11.92
N THR A 45 -1.98 -3.96 12.49
CA THR A 45 -1.93 -2.66 11.81
C THR A 45 -0.69 -2.61 10.94
N TYR A 46 -0.90 -2.41 9.65
CA TYR A 46 0.17 -2.19 8.68
C TYR A 46 0.30 -0.71 8.37
N THR A 47 1.53 -0.25 8.24
CA THR A 47 1.82 1.16 8.00
C THR A 47 2.95 1.30 6.99
N CYS A 48 2.73 2.11 5.96
CA CYS A 48 3.76 2.52 5.02
C CYS A 48 4.46 3.77 5.55
N VAL A 49 5.78 3.74 5.66
CA VAL A 49 6.60 4.86 6.13
C VAL A 49 7.45 5.37 4.97
N ILE A 50 7.34 6.68 4.69
CA ILE A 50 8.02 7.33 3.58
C ILE A 50 8.94 8.41 4.11
N GLU A 51 10.23 8.18 3.92
CA GLU A 51 11.28 9.16 4.19
C GLU A 51 11.67 9.84 2.87
N HIS A 52 11.62 11.16 2.79
CA HIS A 52 12.07 11.91 1.63
C HIS A 52 12.69 13.23 2.07
N SER A 53 13.77 13.67 1.41
CA SER A 53 14.53 14.86 1.81
C SER A 53 13.73 16.17 1.73
N SER A 54 12.62 16.18 1.01
CA SER A 54 11.71 17.33 0.95
C SER A 54 10.71 17.39 2.11
N LEU A 55 10.67 16.39 2.98
CA LEU A 55 9.77 16.33 4.13
C LEU A 55 10.55 16.66 5.40
N GLU A 56 9.97 17.47 6.29
CA GLU A 56 10.56 17.75 7.61
C GLU A 56 10.47 16.57 8.57
N LYS A 57 9.50 15.68 8.35
CA LYS A 57 9.24 14.45 9.10
C LYS A 57 8.76 13.37 8.16
N ASP A 58 8.92 12.12 8.57
CA ASP A 58 8.48 10.97 7.80
C ASP A 58 6.96 10.99 7.60
N LEU A 59 6.53 10.63 6.40
CA LEU A 59 5.11 10.46 6.10
C LEU A 59 4.70 9.03 6.47
N VAL A 60 3.70 8.92 7.33
CA VAL A 60 3.21 7.66 7.92
C VAL A 60 1.79 7.42 7.44
N LEU A 61 1.57 6.34 6.69
CA LEU A 61 0.30 6.01 6.05
C LEU A 61 -0.22 4.66 6.57
N PRO A 62 -1.22 4.64 7.47
CA PRO A 62 -1.83 3.40 7.94
C PRO A 62 -2.68 2.76 6.83
N MET A 63 -2.74 1.43 6.79
CA MET A 63 -3.49 0.69 5.77
C MET A 63 -5.02 0.77 5.95
N GLU A 64 -5.48 1.13 7.15
CA GLU A 64 -6.91 1.23 7.49
C GLU A 64 -7.68 2.19 6.57
N ASP A 65 -7.04 3.27 6.11
CA ASP A 65 -7.64 4.25 5.19
C ASP A 65 -7.84 3.71 3.75
N GLN A 66 -7.30 2.53 3.41
CA GLN A 66 -7.37 1.96 2.05
C GLN A 66 -8.13 0.62 1.95
N MET A 67 -8.62 0.09 3.07
CA MET A 67 -9.37 -1.17 3.08
C MET A 67 -10.83 -1.00 2.67
N GLU A 68 -11.44 0.15 2.96
CA GLU A 68 -12.82 0.46 2.54
C GLU A 68 -12.94 0.47 1.01
N ASP A 69 -12.08 1.25 0.35
CA ASP A 69 -12.02 1.34 -1.12
C ASP A 69 -11.76 -0.03 -1.77
N GLN A 70 -10.83 -0.84 -1.22
CA GLN A 70 -10.50 -2.16 -1.78
C GLN A 70 -11.58 -3.23 -1.57
N MET A 71 -12.40 -3.11 -0.52
CA MET A 71 -13.55 -4.01 -0.32
C MET A 71 -14.70 -3.63 -1.25
N GLU A 72 -14.90 -2.34 -1.50
CA GLU A 72 -15.87 -1.85 -2.48
C GLU A 72 -15.48 -2.30 -3.89
N ASP A 73 -14.24 -2.07 -4.33
CA ASP A 73 -13.72 -2.53 -5.62
C ASP A 73 -13.92 -4.05 -5.81
N GLN A 74 -13.58 -4.85 -4.78
CA GLN A 74 -13.77 -6.31 -4.82
C GLN A 74 -15.24 -6.75 -4.86
N MET A 75 -16.15 -5.97 -4.29
CA MET A 75 -17.58 -6.25 -4.33
C MET A 75 -18.16 -5.86 -5.69
N GLU A 76 -17.69 -4.77 -6.29
CA GLU A 76 -18.06 -4.32 -7.63
C GLU A 76 -17.60 -5.33 -8.69
N ASP A 77 -16.32 -5.75 -8.67
CA ASP A 77 -15.78 -6.78 -9.57
C ASP A 77 -16.63 -8.07 -9.51
N GLN A 78 -17.00 -8.51 -8.30
CA GLN A 78 -17.86 -9.70 -8.11
C GLN A 78 -19.29 -9.52 -8.62
N MET A 79 -19.84 -8.29 -8.63
CA MET A 79 -21.16 -8.02 -9.20
C MET A 79 -21.11 -7.93 -10.73
N GLU A 80 -20.04 -7.39 -11.30
CA GLU A 80 -19.83 -7.33 -12.75
C GLU A 80 -19.72 -8.73 -13.35
N ASP A 81 -18.90 -9.61 -12.75
CA ASP A 81 -18.77 -11.02 -13.17
C ASP A 81 -20.14 -11.75 -13.18
N GLN A 82 -21.03 -11.44 -12.24
CA GLN A 82 -22.38 -12.04 -12.17
C GLN A 82 -23.38 -11.45 -13.18
N MET A 83 -23.14 -10.25 -13.72
CA MET A 83 -24.00 -9.64 -14.75
C MET A 83 -23.57 -10.01 -16.17
N GLU A 84 -22.37 -10.55 -16.35
CA GLU A 84 -21.85 -11.03 -17.63
C GLU A 84 -22.25 -12.50 -17.95
N ASP A 85 -22.92 -13.19 -17.02
CA ASP A 85 -23.45 -14.57 -17.16
C ASP A 85 -24.93 -14.67 -17.60
#